data_AF-A0A6N9Q153-F1
#
_entry.id   AF-A0A6N9Q153-F1
#
_cell.length_a   1.000
_cell.length_b   1.000
_cell.length_c   1.000
_cell.angle_alpha   90.00
_cell.angle_beta   90.00
_cell.angle_gamma   90.00
#
_symmetry.space_group_name_H-M   'P 1'
#
loop_
_entity.id
_entity.type
_entity.pdbx_description
1 polymer ?
#
loop_
_entity_poly.entity_id
_entity_poly.type
_entity_poly.pdbx_seq_one_letter_code
_entity_poly.pdbx_strand_id
1 'polypeptide(L)'
;MQTNAEVETKHSFGFMYIIIFIFLIFPINVLAYYKIEVLPMIFNGSFPILFNLSKLWSFIVLIDFILMPIIIILSYVIIVLFFKRSKYVPKLITLTLIGYLILLLLDLLANNFLSNYSNETYMNAVNDRITKSIFRTFLYILVTIPYLFISKKTKEIFIR
;
A
#
# COMPACT_ATOMS: atom_id res chain seq x y z
N MET A 1 21.11 -35.63 -11.15
CA MET A 1 21.55 -34.25 -11.36
C MET A 1 20.43 -33.50 -12.07
N GLN A 2 19.67 -32.66 -11.36
CA GLN A 2 18.75 -31.73 -12.02
C GLN A 2 19.60 -30.70 -12.75
N THR A 3 19.29 -30.46 -14.03
CA THR A 3 20.01 -29.44 -14.81
C THR A 3 19.70 -28.07 -14.22
N ASN A 4 20.68 -27.15 -14.23
CA ASN A 4 20.50 -25.80 -13.67
C ASN A 4 19.27 -25.06 -14.23
N ALA A 5 18.82 -25.42 -15.44
CA ALA A 5 17.59 -24.90 -16.06
C ALA A 5 16.28 -25.37 -15.38
N GLU A 6 16.23 -26.61 -14.87
CA GLU A 6 15.07 -27.11 -14.12
C GLU A 6 14.96 -26.47 -12.73
N VAL A 7 16.09 -26.13 -12.12
CA VAL A 7 16.12 -25.45 -10.82
C VAL A 7 15.70 -23.97 -10.96
N GLU A 8 16.17 -23.27 -11.99
CA GLU A 8 15.76 -21.88 -12.29
C GLU A 8 14.26 -21.76 -12.56
N THR A 9 13.69 -22.69 -13.32
CA THR A 9 12.25 -22.66 -13.65
C THR A 9 11.39 -22.88 -12.41
N LYS A 10 11.71 -23.86 -11.56
CA LYS A 10 10.94 -24.16 -10.34
C LYS A 10 10.96 -23.02 -9.32
N HIS A 11 12.12 -22.38 -9.10
CA HIS A 11 12.23 -21.22 -8.20
C HIS A 11 11.48 -19.99 -8.74
N SER A 12 11.50 -19.76 -10.05
CA SER A 12 10.78 -18.64 -10.67
C SER A 12 9.26 -18.74 -10.53
N PHE A 13 8.68 -19.96 -10.56
CA PHE A 13 7.24 -20.15 -10.34
C PHE A 13 6.82 -19.81 -8.90
N GLY A 14 7.62 -20.17 -7.89
CA GLY A 14 7.33 -19.90 -6.48
C GLY A 14 7.13 -18.40 -6.18
N PHE A 15 8.00 -17.55 -6.73
CA PHE A 15 7.91 -16.10 -6.52
C PHE A 15 6.67 -15.45 -7.16
N MET A 16 6.17 -16.00 -8.27
CA MET A 16 4.93 -15.53 -8.88
C MET A 16 3.73 -15.73 -7.96
N TYR A 17 3.66 -16.87 -7.26
CA TYR A 17 2.60 -17.14 -6.28
C TYR A 17 2.67 -16.20 -5.07
N ILE A 18 3.88 -15.86 -4.61
CA ILE A 18 4.07 -14.88 -3.54
C ILE A 18 3.49 -13.53 -3.94
N ILE A 19 3.72 -13.09 -5.18
CA ILE A 19 3.20 -11.81 -5.67
C ILE A 19 1.69 -11.85 -5.80
N ILE A 20 1.12 -12.92 -6.34
CA ILE A 20 -0.35 -13.09 -6.39
C ILE A 20 -0.93 -12.99 -4.98
N PHE A 21 -0.31 -13.66 -4.01
CA PHE A 21 -0.75 -13.62 -2.61
C PHE A 21 -0.67 -12.21 -2.01
N ILE A 22 0.45 -11.49 -2.22
CA ILE A 22 0.59 -10.09 -1.82
C ILE A 22 -0.52 -9.24 -2.45
N PHE A 23 -0.82 -9.44 -3.75
CA PHE A 23 -1.85 -8.68 -4.45
C PHE A 23 -3.26 -8.93 -3.95
N LEU A 24 -3.57 -10.15 -3.53
CA LEU A 24 -4.88 -10.48 -2.99
C LEU A 24 -5.07 -9.93 -1.58
N ILE A 25 -3.99 -9.90 -0.78
CA ILE A 25 -4.02 -9.39 0.60
C ILE A 25 -3.95 -7.86 0.65
N PHE A 26 -3.25 -7.23 -0.30
CA PHE A 26 -3.07 -5.78 -0.35
C PHE A 26 -4.38 -4.99 -0.21
N PRO A 27 -5.45 -5.20 -1.01
CA PRO A 27 -6.68 -4.45 -0.87
C PRO A 27 -7.36 -4.65 0.50
N ILE A 28 -7.22 -5.84 1.09
CA ILE A 28 -7.76 -6.14 2.43
C ILE A 28 -7.02 -5.30 3.48
N ASN A 29 -5.69 -5.21 3.38
CA ASN A 29 -4.88 -4.39 4.29
C ASN A 29 -5.19 -2.90 4.16
N VAL A 30 -5.31 -2.39 2.92
CA VAL A 30 -5.67 -0.98 2.67
C VAL A 30 -7.06 -0.69 3.24
N LEU A 31 -8.04 -1.59 3.01
CA LEU A 31 -9.40 -1.44 3.53
C LEU A 31 -9.42 -1.47 5.07
N ALA A 32 -8.68 -2.38 5.69
CA ALA A 32 -8.56 -2.46 7.14
C ALA A 32 -7.95 -1.17 7.73
N TYR A 33 -6.89 -0.67 7.11
CA TYR A 33 -6.26 0.60 7.49
C TYR A 33 -7.23 1.78 7.36
N TYR A 34 -7.90 1.90 6.21
CA TYR A 34 -8.88 2.96 5.96
C TYR A 34 -10.00 2.96 7.00
N LYS A 35 -10.49 1.77 7.37
CA LYS A 35 -11.56 1.62 8.37
C LYS A 35 -11.11 1.97 9.79
N ILE A 36 -9.88 1.61 10.17
CA ILE A 36 -9.41 1.71 11.56
C ILE A 36 -8.79 3.09 11.85
N GLU A 37 -8.10 3.71 10.89
CA GLU A 37 -7.39 4.98 11.12
C GLU A 37 -8.07 6.15 10.42
N VAL A 38 -8.32 6.04 9.10
CA VAL A 38 -8.75 7.20 8.29
C VAL A 38 -10.19 7.59 8.54
N LEU A 39 -11.12 6.62 8.55
CA LEU A 39 -12.54 6.91 8.82
C LEU A 39 -12.76 7.52 10.21
N PRO A 40 -12.21 6.98 11.30
CA PRO A 40 -12.35 7.59 12.62
C PRO A 40 -11.76 9.00 12.70
N MET A 41 -10.66 9.27 11.99
CA MET A 41 -10.06 10.60 11.97
C MET A 41 -11.02 11.66 11.41
N ILE A 42 -11.78 11.30 10.36
CA ILE A 42 -12.78 12.19 9.75
C ILE A 42 -14.08 12.25 10.57
N PHE A 43 -14.62 11.11 10.99
CA PHE A 43 -15.98 11.01 11.53
C PHE A 43 -16.08 11.06 13.06
N ASN A 44 -15.01 10.74 13.81
CA ASN A 44 -15.04 10.69 15.29
C ASN A 44 -14.46 11.97 15.95
N GLY A 45 -14.40 13.08 15.21
CA GLY A 45 -14.13 14.41 15.79
C GLY A 45 -12.67 14.89 15.78
N SER A 46 -11.71 14.09 15.31
CA SER A 46 -10.31 14.54 15.18
C SER A 46 -10.11 15.56 14.05
N PHE A 47 -10.85 15.43 12.94
CA PHE A 47 -10.73 16.30 11.78
C PHE A 47 -11.16 17.77 12.03
N PRO A 48 -12.29 18.07 12.71
CA PRO A 48 -12.61 19.45 13.11
C PRO A 48 -11.52 20.12 13.94
N ILE A 49 -10.88 19.37 14.85
CA ILE A 49 -9.77 19.86 15.67
C ILE A 49 -8.58 20.20 14.76
N LEU A 50 -8.25 19.30 13.84
CA LEU A 50 -7.19 19.48 12.84
C LEU A 50 -7.43 20.70 11.94
N PHE A 51 -8.67 20.89 11.50
CA PHE A 51 -9.06 22.02 10.66
C PHE A 51 -8.87 23.36 11.36
N ASN A 52 -9.14 23.41 12.67
CA ASN A 52 -8.93 24.60 13.49
C ASN A 52 -7.44 24.85 13.79
N LEU A 53 -6.64 23.80 13.97
CA LEU A 53 -5.22 23.90 14.30
C LEU A 53 -4.34 24.23 13.07
N SER A 54 -4.61 23.60 11.93
CA SER A 54 -3.84 23.81 10.70
C SER A 54 -4.64 23.44 9.45
N LYS A 55 -4.87 24.46 8.60
CA LYS A 55 -5.49 24.29 7.29
C LYS A 55 -4.66 23.40 6.36
N LEU A 56 -3.33 23.42 6.49
CA LEU A 56 -2.45 22.60 5.68
C LEU A 56 -2.61 21.11 6.03
N TRP A 57 -2.55 20.76 7.32
CA TRP A 57 -2.65 19.37 7.74
C TRP A 57 -4.05 18.79 7.54
N SER A 58 -5.10 19.59 7.75
CA SER A 58 -6.47 19.16 7.44
C SER A 58 -6.68 18.95 5.94
N PHE A 59 -6.08 19.76 5.08
CA PHE A 59 -6.11 19.53 3.63
C PHE A 59 -5.39 18.24 3.22
N ILE A 60 -4.23 17.94 3.82
CA ILE A 60 -3.50 16.69 3.59
C ILE A 60 -4.34 15.48 4.01
N VAL A 61 -4.92 15.50 5.20
CA VAL A 61 -5.77 14.40 5.71
C VAL A 61 -7.02 14.22 4.83
N LEU A 62 -7.57 15.31 4.28
CA LEU A 62 -8.68 15.24 3.34
C LEU A 62 -8.27 14.58 2.01
N ILE A 63 -7.05 14.85 1.52
CA ILE A 63 -6.48 14.16 0.36
C ILE A 63 -6.36 12.67 0.65
N ASP A 64 -5.82 12.28 1.80
CA ASP A 64 -5.69 10.86 2.19
C ASP A 64 -7.06 10.17 2.26
N PHE A 65 -8.07 10.84 2.81
CA PHE A 65 -9.44 10.35 2.86
C PHE A 65 -10.04 10.06 1.47
N ILE A 66 -9.72 10.88 0.46
CA ILE A 66 -10.22 10.71 -0.92
C ILE A 66 -9.37 9.69 -1.70
N LEU A 67 -8.05 9.72 -1.54
CA LEU A 67 -7.14 8.85 -2.27
C LEU A 67 -7.21 7.40 -1.81
N MET A 68 -7.52 7.12 -0.55
CA MET A 68 -7.62 5.75 -0.05
C MET A 68 -8.70 4.91 -0.76
N PRO A 69 -9.96 5.36 -0.91
CA PRO A 69 -10.96 4.69 -1.74
C PRO A 69 -10.48 4.46 -3.19
N ILE A 70 -9.77 5.43 -3.77
CA ILE A 70 -9.22 5.31 -5.12
C ILE A 70 -8.16 4.18 -5.17
N ILE A 71 -7.27 4.08 -4.19
CA ILE A 71 -6.29 2.99 -4.08
C ILE A 71 -6.98 1.63 -3.93
N ILE A 72 -8.05 1.55 -3.14
CA ILE A 72 -8.83 0.30 -2.99
C ILE A 72 -9.41 -0.12 -4.35
N ILE A 73 -10.08 0.80 -5.05
CA ILE A 73 -10.64 0.53 -6.38
C ILE A 73 -9.54 0.13 -7.37
N LEU A 74 -8.42 0.87 -7.37
CA LEU A 74 -7.27 0.59 -8.23
C LEU A 74 -6.67 -0.79 -7.97
N SER A 75 -6.65 -1.22 -6.70
CA SER A 75 -6.20 -2.56 -6.32
C SER A 75 -7.06 -3.66 -6.95
N TYR A 76 -8.39 -3.50 -6.94
CA TYR A 76 -9.29 -4.43 -7.63
C TYR A 76 -9.11 -4.41 -9.15
N VAL A 77 -8.95 -3.22 -9.75
CA VAL A 77 -8.67 -3.08 -11.19
C VAL A 77 -7.38 -3.80 -11.57
N ILE A 78 -6.33 -3.67 -10.75
CA ILE A 78 -5.05 -4.36 -10.96
C ILE A 78 -5.23 -5.88 -10.93
N ILE A 79 -6.03 -6.43 -10.00
CA ILE A 79 -6.31 -7.87 -9.94
C ILE A 79 -6.96 -8.34 -11.26
N VAL A 80 -7.97 -7.61 -11.75
CA VAL A 80 -8.63 -7.95 -13.03
C VAL A 80 -7.65 -7.87 -14.19
N LEU A 81 -6.83 -6.81 -14.26
CA LEU A 81 -5.82 -6.64 -15.31
C LEU A 81 -4.71 -7.69 -15.24
N PHE A 82 -4.37 -8.16 -14.04
CA PHE A 82 -3.39 -9.22 -13.80
C PHE A 82 -3.86 -10.53 -14.45
N PHE A 83 -5.12 -10.93 -14.20
CA PHE A 83 -5.69 -12.12 -14.85
C PHE A 83 -5.85 -11.96 -16.37
N LYS A 84 -6.10 -10.73 -16.85
CA LYS A 84 -6.11 -10.41 -18.28
C LYS A 84 -4.71 -10.28 -18.90
N ARG A 85 -3.63 -10.48 -18.12
CA ARG A 85 -2.24 -10.39 -18.58
C ARG A 85 -1.92 -9.06 -19.29
N SER A 86 -2.47 -7.96 -18.78
CA SER A 86 -2.30 -6.64 -19.40
C SER A 86 -0.91 -6.06 -19.16
N LYS A 87 -0.32 -5.45 -20.19
CA LYS A 87 1.01 -4.81 -20.12
C LYS A 87 1.14 -3.68 -19.10
N TYR A 88 0.01 -3.11 -18.67
CA TYR A 88 -0.01 -2.02 -17.71
C TYR A 88 0.13 -2.49 -16.25
N VAL A 89 0.00 -3.79 -15.99
CA VAL A 89 -0.01 -4.36 -14.64
C VAL A 89 1.24 -3.99 -13.84
N PRO A 90 2.48 -4.20 -14.34
CA PRO A 90 3.68 -3.87 -13.55
C PRO A 90 3.76 -2.41 -13.13
N LYS A 91 3.34 -1.50 -14.02
CA LYS A 91 3.35 -0.05 -13.78
C LYS A 91 2.29 0.34 -12.76
N LEU A 92 1.07 -0.17 -12.89
CA LEU A 92 -0.03 0.13 -11.97
C LEU A 92 0.25 -0.41 -10.57
N ILE A 93 0.80 -1.63 -10.47
CA ILE A 93 1.28 -2.20 -9.21
C ILE A 93 2.26 -1.26 -8.52
N THR A 94 3.31 -0.86 -9.23
CA THR A 94 4.37 -0.02 -8.71
C THR A 94 3.82 1.32 -8.23
N LEU A 95 2.98 1.96 -9.05
CA LEU A 95 2.35 3.23 -8.72
C LEU A 95 1.44 3.11 -7.49
N THR A 96 0.68 2.03 -7.37
CA THR A 96 -0.24 1.81 -6.24
C THR A 96 0.52 1.56 -4.94
N LEU A 97 1.55 0.72 -4.97
CA LEU A 97 2.35 0.42 -3.77
C LEU A 97 3.12 1.65 -3.27
N ILE A 98 3.76 2.38 -4.19
CA ILE A 98 4.50 3.61 -3.86
C ILE A 98 3.52 4.70 -3.40
N GLY A 99 2.41 4.88 -4.12
CA GLY A 99 1.38 5.85 -3.76
C GLY A 99 0.83 5.57 -2.35
N TYR A 100 0.48 4.33 -2.06
CA TYR A 100 0.01 3.93 -0.73
C TYR A 100 1.07 4.17 0.35
N LEU A 101 2.34 3.86 0.09
CA LEU A 101 3.43 4.17 1.03
C LEU A 101 3.53 5.67 1.32
N ILE A 102 3.39 6.52 0.31
CA ILE A 102 3.41 7.98 0.48
C ILE A 102 2.25 8.43 1.37
N LEU A 103 1.03 7.93 1.15
CA LEU A 103 -0.12 8.29 2.01
C LEU A 103 0.11 7.85 3.46
N LEU A 104 0.63 6.64 3.69
CA LEU A 104 0.96 6.17 5.04
C LEU A 104 2.00 7.06 5.75
N LEU A 105 2.98 7.58 4.99
CA LEU A 105 3.97 8.51 5.53
C LEU A 105 3.34 9.88 5.86
N LEU A 106 2.42 10.37 5.02
CA LEU A 106 1.68 11.60 5.30
C LEU A 106 0.79 11.46 6.54
N ASP A 107 0.10 10.34 6.69
CA ASP A 107 -0.69 10.02 7.88
C ASP A 107 0.17 9.97 9.15
N LEU A 108 1.36 9.39 9.08
CA LEU A 108 2.30 9.36 10.22
C LEU A 108 2.74 10.78 10.60
N LEU A 109 3.05 11.63 9.62
CA LEU A 109 3.43 13.01 9.87
C LEU A 109 2.27 13.82 10.45
N ALA A 110 1.05 13.65 9.94
CA ALA A 110 -0.14 14.31 10.46
C ALA A 110 -0.45 13.89 11.91
N ASN A 111 -0.31 12.60 12.24
CA ASN A 111 -0.51 12.11 13.61
C ASN A 111 0.60 12.59 14.57
N ASN A 112 1.86 12.65 14.13
CA ASN A 112 2.94 13.25 14.91
C ASN A 112 2.76 14.76 15.12
N PHE A 113 2.10 15.46 14.18
CA PHE A 113 1.73 16.85 14.42
C PHE A 113 0.63 16.96 15.49
N LEU A 114 -0.38 16.10 15.42
CA LEU A 114 -1.48 16.03 16.39
C LEU A 114 -1.05 15.59 17.79
N SER A 115 0.04 14.83 17.92
CA SER A 115 0.51 14.36 19.23
C SER A 115 0.93 15.48 20.17
N ASN A 116 1.31 16.65 19.62
CA ASN A 116 1.55 17.85 20.42
C ASN A 116 0.29 18.41 21.10
N TYR A 117 -0.89 17.96 20.70
CA TYR A 117 -2.20 18.50 21.11
C TYR A 117 -3.15 17.44 21.68
N SER A 118 -2.69 16.21 21.86
CA SER A 118 -3.54 15.08 22.27
C SER A 118 -2.81 14.12 23.22
N ASN A 119 -3.52 13.11 23.72
CA ASN A 119 -2.96 12.15 24.68
C ASN A 119 -1.88 11.29 24.00
N GLU A 120 -0.66 11.38 24.51
CA GLU A 120 0.52 10.68 24.03
C GLU A 120 0.33 9.15 23.95
N THR A 121 -0.39 8.56 24.91
CA THR A 121 -0.66 7.11 24.94
C THR A 121 -1.52 6.67 23.75
N TYR A 122 -2.54 7.46 23.42
CA TYR A 122 -3.43 7.16 22.29
C TYR A 122 -2.70 7.37 20.96
N MET A 123 -1.90 8.44 20.85
CA MET A 123 -1.13 8.74 19.65
C MET A 123 -0.05 7.69 19.36
N ASN A 124 0.64 7.21 20.39
CA ASN A 124 1.63 6.14 20.24
C ASN A 124 0.98 4.85 19.71
N ALA A 125 -0.23 4.52 20.17
CA ALA A 125 -0.96 3.34 19.68
C ALA A 125 -1.36 3.47 18.19
N VAL A 126 -1.73 4.67 17.72
CA VAL A 126 -2.01 4.95 16.31
C VAL A 126 -0.74 4.87 15.48
N ASN A 127 0.33 5.54 15.92
CA ASN A 127 1.64 5.56 15.25
C ASN A 127 2.23 4.16 15.09
N ASP A 128 2.10 3.29 16.10
CA ASP A 128 2.54 1.89 16.02
C ASP A 128 1.82 1.13 14.90
N ARG A 129 0.53 1.38 14.71
CA ARG A 129 -0.26 0.73 13.65
C ARG A 129 0.11 1.26 12.27
N ILE A 130 0.28 2.57 12.13
CA ILE A 130 0.76 3.19 10.89
C ILE A 130 2.15 2.66 10.54
N THR A 131 3.07 2.62 11.50
CA THR A 131 4.45 2.11 11.31
C THR A 131 4.46 0.64 10.88
N LYS A 132 3.61 -0.21 11.49
CA LYS A 132 3.43 -1.61 11.04
C LYS A 132 2.89 -1.71 9.62
N SER A 133 2.04 -0.78 9.19
CA SER A 133 1.54 -0.72 7.82
C SER A 133 2.62 -0.24 6.84
N ILE A 134 3.40 0.78 7.21
CA ILE A 134 4.56 1.25 6.43
C ILE A 134 5.55 0.10 6.21
N PHE A 135 5.92 -0.60 7.28
CA PHE A 135 6.87 -1.71 7.21
C PHE A 135 6.37 -2.84 6.30
N ARG A 136 5.09 -3.23 6.41
CA ARG A 136 4.48 -4.25 5.54
C ARG A 136 4.47 -3.81 4.07
N THR A 137 4.08 -2.57 3.79
CA THR A 137 4.08 -2.02 2.42
C THR A 137 5.48 -1.94 1.85
N PHE A 138 6.46 -1.57 2.67
CA PHE A 138 7.87 -1.56 2.26
C PHE A 138 8.39 -2.95 1.88
N LEU A 139 8.05 -3.98 2.67
CA LEU A 139 8.35 -5.38 2.29
C LEU A 139 7.67 -5.78 0.98
N TYR A 140 6.41 -5.38 0.76
CA TYR A 140 5.73 -5.65 -0.51
C TYR A 140 6.45 -4.99 -1.68
N ILE A 141 6.89 -3.75 -1.54
CA ILE A 141 7.66 -3.01 -2.55
C ILE A 141 8.97 -3.73 -2.86
N LEU A 142 9.73 -4.10 -1.83
CA LEU A 142 11.03 -4.78 -1.97
C LEU A 142 10.94 -6.14 -2.66
N VAL A 143 9.86 -6.89 -2.42
CA VAL A 143 9.68 -8.20 -3.06
C VAL A 143 9.09 -8.06 -4.47
N THR A 144 8.08 -7.19 -4.61
CA THR A 144 7.24 -7.14 -5.80
C THR A 144 7.90 -6.37 -6.94
N ILE A 145 8.43 -5.17 -6.67
CA ILE A 145 8.97 -4.31 -7.73
C ILE A 145 10.16 -4.97 -8.43
N PRO A 146 11.21 -5.44 -7.71
CA PRO A 146 12.35 -6.08 -8.37
C PRO A 146 11.93 -7.28 -9.20
N TYR A 147 11.03 -8.12 -8.67
CA TYR A 147 10.55 -9.27 -9.42
C TYR A 147 9.80 -8.87 -10.71
N LEU A 148 8.95 -7.84 -10.64
CA LEU A 148 8.16 -7.44 -11.81
C LEU A 148 9.03 -6.93 -12.97
N PHE A 149 10.16 -6.27 -12.67
CA PHE A 149 11.04 -5.69 -13.69
C PHE A 149 12.25 -6.55 -14.07
N ILE A 150 12.71 -7.45 -13.18
CA ILE A 150 13.88 -8.29 -13.42
C ILE A 150 13.47 -9.66 -13.99
N SER A 151 12.35 -10.24 -13.53
CA SER A 151 11.94 -11.59 -13.94
C SER A 151 11.62 -11.67 -15.42
N LYS A 152 12.32 -12.55 -16.14
CA LYS A 152 12.04 -12.88 -17.56
C LYS A 152 10.61 -13.35 -17.75
N LYS A 153 10.04 -14.09 -16.78
CA LYS A 153 8.67 -14.60 -16.84
C LYS A 153 7.62 -13.50 -16.73
N THR A 154 7.83 -12.51 -15.87
CA THR A 154 6.93 -11.35 -15.82
C THR A 154 6.96 -10.59 -17.15
N LYS A 155 8.13 -10.45 -17.76
CA LYS A 155 8.26 -9.83 -19.09
C LYS A 155 7.54 -10.63 -20.18
N GLU A 156 7.66 -11.97 -20.16
CA GLU A 156 6.93 -12.85 -21.09
C GLU A 156 5.40 -12.75 -20.92
N ILE A 157 4.92 -12.64 -19.68
CA ILE A 157 3.48 -12.59 -19.38
C ILE A 157 2.87 -11.23 -19.70
N PHE A 158 3.57 -10.14 -19.40
CA PHE A 158 3.00 -8.79 -19.43
C PHE A 158 3.63 -7.85 -20.46
N ILE A 159 4.91 -7.95 -20.78
CA ILE A 159 5.63 -6.90 -21.54
C ILE A 159 5.75 -7.23 -23.03
N ARG A 160 5.90 -8.52 -23.41
CA ARG A 160 6.16 -9.00 -24.79
C ARG A 160 7.28 -8.24 -25.52
#